data_AF-A0A0R2WW45-F1
#
_entry.id   AF-A0A0R2WW45-F1
#
_cell.length_a   1.000
_cell.length_b   1.000
_cell.length_c   1.000
_cell.angle_alpha   90.00
_cell.angle_beta   90.00
_cell.angle_gamma   90.00
#
_symmetry.space_group_name_H-M   'P 1'
#
loop_
_entity.id
_entity.type
_entity.pdbx_description
1 polymer ?
#
loop_
_entity_poly.entity_id
_entity_poly.type
_entity_poly.pdbx_seq_one_letter_code
_entity_poly.pdbx_strand_id
1 'polypeptide(L)'
;MKIYSDGFFSIDPIHGFLPIHEPLHKLPETYQELQALVDQMPIKLNNGAPGLLAAENDFEEKAAALPNYLEQVKKETDPFVKAALFRAYSFVTSAYTLAPAHHAFLKTGKYGTAHDTLPKVIAQPFVAVSEALGVFPWIDYHYSYSLGNYHKIDKTKGFEWENLAMAVKFSGMDDERGFIMLHVDINQFSPDLVKAAFGVSAEEANDASLTDSVALLSDTMRKMNDRRRLMWEASRWKHYNDFRVFIMGVKGNDDIFPNGLTYEGVWKEPHAYRGQTGAQDNIIPTADIASGVIHYYPQNQLTQYLMDLREYRPQCVQEFFKELTTEMNKRPLVERLKETNNQLGMQHLMQVYEEIYLFRNGHWQFVQKYIMQNTAYPKATGGTPITSWIPNQIKAVLSAMKALSDLMTDQGDWKKSAWQETYNKKVQLLNKQLEIVAIEAFDPEAVFKLNLEMGYQDF
;
A
#
# COMPACT_ATOMS: atom_id res chain seq x y z
N MET A 1 -18.11 14.22 16.73
CA MET A 1 -17.16 13.79 15.69
C MET A 1 -17.71 12.49 15.12
N LYS A 2 -17.86 12.40 13.80
CA LYS A 2 -18.31 11.15 13.17
C LYS A 2 -17.27 10.06 13.43
N ILE A 3 -17.72 8.86 13.75
CA ILE A 3 -16.84 7.72 14.02
C ILE A 3 -16.69 6.95 12.70
N TYR A 4 -15.47 6.80 12.22
CA TYR A 4 -15.13 6.00 11.05
C TYR A 4 -14.59 4.66 11.52
N SER A 5 -15.46 3.71 11.86
CA SER A 5 -15.03 2.42 12.37
C SER A 5 -15.88 1.27 11.84
N ASP A 6 -15.24 0.13 11.64
CA ASP A 6 -15.86 -1.17 11.34
C ASP A 6 -15.68 -2.18 12.50
N GLY A 7 -15.19 -1.71 13.65
CA GLY A 7 -14.88 -2.52 14.83
C GLY A 7 -13.50 -3.19 14.80
N PHE A 8 -12.83 -3.26 13.65
CA PHE A 8 -11.43 -3.69 13.55
C PHE A 8 -10.50 -2.47 13.39
N PHE A 9 -10.86 -1.56 12.48
CA PHE A 9 -10.23 -0.25 12.31
C PHE A 9 -11.08 0.86 12.93
N SER A 10 -10.44 1.93 13.39
CA SER A 10 -11.08 3.20 13.74
C SER A 10 -10.20 4.34 13.24
N ILE A 11 -10.70 5.13 12.28
CA ILE A 11 -9.93 6.21 11.66
C ILE A 11 -10.07 7.47 12.52
N ASP A 12 -9.16 7.59 13.47
CA ASP A 12 -9.16 8.65 14.47
C ASP A 12 -7.72 9.05 14.90
N PRO A 13 -7.56 10.15 15.66
CA PRO A 13 -6.25 10.59 16.17
C PRO A 13 -5.55 9.66 17.18
N ILE A 14 -6.14 8.52 17.53
CA ILE A 14 -5.57 7.54 18.48
C ILE A 14 -4.98 6.35 17.72
N HIS A 15 -5.74 5.80 16.76
CA HIS A 15 -5.38 4.58 16.05
C HIS A 15 -4.85 4.85 14.63
N GLY A 16 -5.18 6.00 14.04
CA GLY A 16 -4.79 6.33 12.68
C GLY A 16 -5.36 5.33 11.67
N PHE A 17 -4.48 4.61 10.98
CA PHE A 17 -4.84 3.54 10.04
C PHE A 17 -4.52 2.13 10.54
N LEU A 18 -3.90 2.00 11.73
CA LEU A 18 -3.67 0.69 12.32
C LEU A 18 -4.96 0.15 12.98
N PRO A 19 -5.10 -1.19 13.11
CA PRO A 19 -6.24 -1.77 13.80
C PRO A 19 -6.31 -1.30 15.27
N ILE A 20 -7.51 -1.29 15.84
CA ILE A 20 -7.80 -0.81 17.21
C ILE A 20 -6.99 -1.62 18.25
N HIS A 21 -6.76 -2.90 17.98
CA HIS A 21 -5.91 -3.79 18.76
C HIS A 21 -5.01 -4.61 17.84
N GLU A 22 -4.00 -5.27 18.40
CA GLU A 22 -3.15 -6.18 17.61
C GLU A 22 -4.03 -7.24 16.91
N PRO A 23 -3.82 -7.50 15.60
CA PRO A 23 -4.53 -8.55 14.89
C PRO A 23 -4.37 -9.92 15.57
N LEU A 24 -5.38 -10.78 15.46
CA LEU A 24 -5.26 -12.14 15.97
C LEU A 24 -4.11 -12.85 15.26
N HIS A 25 -3.16 -13.38 16.03
CA HIS A 25 -2.08 -14.19 15.48
C HIS A 25 -2.60 -15.54 14.95
N LYS A 26 -3.57 -16.15 15.62
CA LYS A 26 -4.17 -17.43 15.24
C LYS A 26 -5.68 -17.33 15.14
N LEU A 27 -6.26 -18.10 14.24
CA LEU A 27 -7.69 -18.33 14.16
C LEU A 27 -8.20 -19.09 15.41
N PRO A 28 -9.46 -18.91 15.79
CA PRO A 28 -10.12 -19.74 16.80
C PRO A 28 -10.08 -21.23 16.48
N GLU A 29 -10.20 -22.07 17.52
CA GLU A 29 -10.17 -23.54 17.42
C GLU A 29 -11.16 -24.11 16.40
N THR A 30 -12.32 -23.46 16.24
CA THR A 30 -13.32 -23.77 15.21
C THR A 30 -12.74 -23.90 13.79
N TYR A 31 -11.67 -23.15 13.49
CA TYR A 31 -11.01 -23.10 12.18
C TYR A 31 -9.60 -23.72 12.21
N GLN A 32 -9.33 -24.64 13.13
CA GLN A 32 -7.99 -25.21 13.33
C GLN A 32 -7.37 -25.84 12.07
N GLU A 33 -8.17 -26.43 11.17
CA GLU A 33 -7.64 -27.04 9.95
C GLU A 33 -7.20 -25.96 8.93
N LEU A 34 -7.93 -24.85 8.86
CA LEU A 34 -7.51 -23.67 8.09
C LEU A 34 -6.24 -23.07 8.69
N GLN A 35 -6.16 -22.95 10.02
CA GLN A 35 -4.95 -22.49 10.70
C GLN A 35 -3.74 -23.40 10.39
N ALA A 36 -3.93 -24.72 10.47
CA ALA A 36 -2.87 -25.68 10.18
C ALA A 36 -2.40 -25.59 8.72
N LEU A 37 -3.30 -25.33 7.78
CA LEU A 37 -2.93 -25.11 6.38
C LEU A 37 -2.06 -23.85 6.23
N VAL A 38 -2.49 -22.70 6.78
CA VAL A 38 -1.73 -21.44 6.64
C VAL A 38 -0.39 -21.47 7.41
N ASP A 39 -0.30 -22.21 8.51
CA ASP A 39 0.95 -22.42 9.26
C ASP A 39 1.97 -23.24 8.45
N GLN A 40 1.50 -24.17 7.61
CA GLN A 40 2.33 -25.05 6.79
C GLN A 40 2.54 -24.52 5.37
N MET A 41 1.77 -23.52 4.94
CA MET A 41 1.80 -22.93 3.60
C MET A 41 3.17 -22.38 3.17
N PRO A 42 3.94 -21.65 4.00
CA PRO A 42 5.10 -20.90 3.50
C PRO A 42 6.13 -21.77 2.78
N ILE A 43 6.84 -21.23 1.79
CA ILE A 43 7.95 -21.94 1.11
C ILE A 43 8.97 -22.45 2.15
N LYS A 44 9.32 -21.61 3.13
CA LYS A 44 10.21 -21.95 4.23
C LYS A 44 9.53 -21.73 5.57
N LEU A 45 9.46 -22.77 6.39
CA LEU A 45 8.91 -22.70 7.74
C LEU A 45 9.91 -22.07 8.72
N ASN A 46 9.42 -21.67 9.90
CA ASN A 46 10.26 -21.03 10.93
C ASN A 46 11.41 -21.93 11.42
N ASN A 47 11.25 -23.26 11.37
CA ASN A 47 12.31 -24.22 11.71
C ASN A 47 13.31 -24.48 10.56
N GLY A 48 13.14 -23.80 9.43
CA GLY A 48 13.97 -23.94 8.23
C GLY A 48 13.58 -25.09 7.30
N ALA A 49 12.61 -25.92 7.67
CA ALA A 49 12.09 -26.98 6.80
C ALA A 49 11.29 -26.39 5.63
N PRO A 50 11.21 -27.10 4.49
CA PRO A 50 10.28 -26.74 3.41
C PRO A 50 8.83 -26.84 3.91
N GLY A 51 8.01 -25.85 3.58
CA GLY A 51 6.55 -25.94 3.73
C GLY A 51 5.87 -26.32 2.42
N LEU A 52 4.55 -26.15 2.35
CA LEU A 52 3.73 -26.68 1.27
C LEU A 52 3.96 -25.99 -0.08
N LEU A 53 4.28 -24.69 -0.09
CA LEU A 53 4.61 -23.97 -1.33
C LEU A 53 6.03 -24.28 -1.85
N ALA A 54 6.82 -25.12 -1.15
CA ALA A 54 8.15 -25.50 -1.63
C ALA A 54 8.09 -26.51 -2.79
N ALA A 55 6.99 -27.25 -2.93
CA ALA A 55 6.80 -28.28 -3.95
C ALA A 55 5.49 -28.07 -4.71
N GLU A 56 5.48 -28.46 -5.99
CA GLU A 56 4.30 -28.35 -6.84
C GLU A 56 3.16 -29.24 -6.34
N ASN A 57 1.93 -28.70 -6.31
CA ASN A 57 0.68 -29.38 -5.95
C ASN A 57 0.48 -29.70 -4.46
N ASP A 58 1.53 -29.69 -3.62
CA ASP A 58 1.42 -30.03 -2.20
C ASP A 58 0.47 -29.10 -1.44
N PHE A 59 0.48 -27.81 -1.76
CA PHE A 59 -0.43 -26.83 -1.16
C PHE A 59 -1.85 -26.99 -1.70
N GLU A 60 -1.98 -27.09 -3.03
CA GLU A 60 -3.25 -27.16 -3.75
C GLU A 60 -4.07 -28.38 -3.33
N GLU A 61 -3.45 -29.55 -3.20
CA GLU A 61 -4.10 -30.79 -2.75
C GLU A 61 -4.66 -30.64 -1.32
N LYS A 62 -3.88 -30.07 -0.39
CA LYS A 62 -4.33 -29.86 0.99
C LYS A 62 -5.39 -28.78 1.11
N ALA A 63 -5.27 -27.70 0.35
CA ALA A 63 -6.25 -26.61 0.34
C ALA A 63 -7.60 -27.09 -0.20
N ALA A 64 -7.61 -27.93 -1.24
CA ALA A 64 -8.83 -28.52 -1.80
C ALA A 64 -9.53 -29.50 -0.83
N ALA A 65 -8.80 -30.06 0.13
CA ALA A 65 -9.31 -30.98 1.16
C ALA A 65 -9.85 -30.27 2.41
N LEU A 66 -9.80 -28.94 2.50
CA LEU A 66 -10.31 -28.20 3.64
C LEU A 66 -11.82 -28.45 3.88
N PRO A 67 -12.28 -28.45 5.14
CA PRO A 67 -13.70 -28.36 5.45
C PRO A 67 -14.28 -27.05 4.92
N ASN A 68 -15.52 -27.10 4.45
CA ASN A 68 -16.24 -25.90 4.08
C ASN A 68 -16.83 -25.22 5.33
N TYR A 69 -16.25 -24.10 5.74
CA TYR A 69 -16.65 -23.35 6.93
C TYR A 69 -17.73 -22.27 6.69
N LEU A 70 -18.43 -22.29 5.54
CA LEU A 70 -19.41 -21.25 5.17
C LEU A 70 -20.39 -20.90 6.28
N GLU A 71 -20.98 -21.91 6.93
CA GLU A 71 -22.02 -21.70 7.94
C GLU A 71 -21.47 -21.15 9.26
N GLN A 72 -20.21 -21.46 9.58
CA GLN A 72 -19.48 -20.90 10.73
C GLN A 72 -19.14 -19.43 10.45
N VAL A 73 -18.59 -19.14 9.26
CA VAL A 73 -18.23 -17.78 8.84
C VAL A 73 -19.45 -16.85 8.85
N LYS A 74 -20.60 -17.30 8.34
CA LYS A 74 -21.84 -16.50 8.35
C LYS A 74 -22.34 -16.13 9.75
N LYS A 75 -22.01 -16.94 10.76
CA LYS A 75 -22.42 -16.73 12.15
C LYS A 75 -21.40 -15.89 12.93
N GLU A 76 -20.23 -15.64 12.35
CA GLU A 76 -19.19 -14.86 13.03
C GLU A 76 -19.63 -13.40 13.18
N THR A 77 -19.42 -12.85 14.37
CA THR A 77 -19.76 -11.47 14.70
C THR A 77 -18.56 -10.67 15.17
N ASP A 78 -17.51 -11.32 15.65
CA ASP A 78 -16.29 -10.67 16.10
C ASP A 78 -15.52 -10.08 14.89
N PRO A 79 -15.31 -8.76 14.85
CA PRO A 79 -14.58 -8.12 13.75
C PRO A 79 -13.13 -8.61 13.63
N PHE A 80 -12.48 -9.00 14.72
CA PHE A 80 -11.11 -9.52 14.70
C PHE A 80 -11.04 -10.95 14.15
N VAL A 81 -12.05 -11.78 14.44
CA VAL A 81 -12.16 -13.11 13.83
C VAL A 81 -12.47 -13.00 12.34
N LYS A 82 -13.38 -12.09 11.94
CA LYS A 82 -13.64 -11.80 10.51
C LYS A 82 -12.39 -11.35 9.78
N ALA A 83 -11.63 -10.40 10.34
CA ALA A 83 -10.38 -9.95 9.75
C ALA A 83 -9.35 -11.09 9.61
N ALA A 84 -9.21 -11.94 10.65
CA ALA A 84 -8.31 -13.09 10.62
C ALA A 84 -8.76 -14.15 9.60
N LEU A 85 -10.07 -14.41 9.46
CA LEU A 85 -10.64 -15.31 8.45
C LEU A 85 -10.41 -14.78 7.04
N PHE A 86 -10.68 -13.49 6.82
CA PHE A 86 -10.41 -12.84 5.53
C PHE A 86 -8.94 -12.97 5.15
N ARG A 87 -8.03 -12.66 6.07
CA ARG A 87 -6.58 -12.83 5.89
C ARG A 87 -6.19 -14.28 5.59
N ALA A 88 -6.74 -15.26 6.32
CA ALA A 88 -6.39 -16.65 6.06
C ALA A 88 -6.87 -17.10 4.68
N TYR A 89 -8.13 -16.81 4.34
CA TYR A 89 -8.70 -17.20 3.06
C TYR A 89 -8.09 -16.46 1.86
N SER A 90 -7.76 -15.18 1.99
CA SER A 90 -7.09 -14.43 0.92
C SER A 90 -5.71 -14.99 0.58
N PHE A 91 -4.93 -15.37 1.60
CA PHE A 91 -3.65 -16.04 1.40
C PHE A 91 -3.84 -17.43 0.78
N VAL A 92 -4.80 -18.22 1.26
CA VAL A 92 -5.10 -19.55 0.68
C VAL A 92 -5.55 -19.44 -0.76
N THR A 93 -6.45 -18.51 -1.08
CA THR A 93 -6.90 -18.25 -2.45
C THR A 93 -5.75 -17.82 -3.35
N SER A 94 -4.90 -16.90 -2.89
CA SER A 94 -3.75 -16.44 -3.68
C SER A 94 -2.73 -17.56 -3.89
N ALA A 95 -2.35 -18.28 -2.84
CA ALA A 95 -1.44 -19.41 -2.92
C ALA A 95 -1.97 -20.52 -3.83
N TYR A 96 -3.23 -20.92 -3.65
CA TYR A 96 -3.87 -21.96 -4.46
C TYR A 96 -3.85 -21.57 -5.94
N THR A 97 -4.25 -20.34 -6.26
CA THR A 97 -4.36 -19.91 -7.66
C THR A 97 -3.01 -19.71 -8.33
N LEU A 98 -2.04 -19.14 -7.63
CA LEU A 98 -0.78 -18.66 -8.21
C LEU A 98 0.41 -19.61 -8.04
N ALA A 99 0.29 -20.69 -7.26
CA ALA A 99 1.35 -21.70 -7.13
C ALA A 99 1.82 -22.29 -8.48
N PRO A 100 0.94 -22.65 -9.44
CA PRO A 100 1.41 -23.11 -10.76
C PRO A 100 2.20 -22.05 -11.52
N ALA A 101 1.77 -20.79 -11.46
CA ALA A 101 2.47 -19.67 -12.08
C ALA A 101 3.84 -19.42 -11.43
N HIS A 102 3.93 -19.58 -10.11
CA HIS A 102 5.17 -19.49 -9.34
C HIS A 102 6.16 -20.57 -9.76
N HIS A 103 5.76 -21.84 -9.75
CA HIS A 103 6.67 -22.93 -10.08
C HIS A 103 7.10 -22.93 -11.56
N ALA A 104 6.21 -22.53 -12.47
CA ALA A 104 6.59 -22.27 -13.86
C ALA A 104 7.66 -21.17 -13.97
N PHE A 105 7.54 -20.10 -13.18
CA PHE A 105 8.55 -19.04 -13.12
C PHE A 105 9.89 -19.57 -12.59
N LEU A 106 9.90 -20.38 -11.53
CA LEU A 106 11.13 -20.99 -11.01
C LEU A 106 11.83 -21.87 -12.05
N LYS A 107 11.07 -22.60 -12.87
CA LYS A 107 11.61 -23.48 -13.91
C LYS A 107 12.10 -22.74 -15.16
N THR A 108 11.43 -21.65 -15.55
CA THR A 108 11.58 -21.07 -16.90
C THR A 108 11.96 -19.59 -16.92
N GLY A 109 11.90 -18.90 -15.77
CA GLY A 109 12.03 -17.45 -15.68
C GLY A 109 10.81 -16.67 -16.20
N LYS A 110 9.72 -17.36 -16.57
CA LYS A 110 8.46 -16.76 -17.04
C LYS A 110 7.29 -17.29 -16.21
N TYR A 111 6.38 -16.39 -15.82
CA TYR A 111 5.16 -16.80 -15.13
C TYR A 111 4.33 -17.72 -16.03
N GLY A 112 3.83 -18.81 -15.43
CA GLY A 112 2.85 -19.71 -16.05
C GLY A 112 1.41 -19.22 -15.85
N THR A 113 0.46 -20.04 -16.27
CA THR A 113 -0.97 -19.81 -16.03
C THR A 113 -1.34 -20.21 -14.60
N ALA A 114 -2.18 -19.40 -13.96
CA ALA A 114 -2.79 -19.72 -12.66
C ALA A 114 -3.91 -20.75 -12.81
N HIS A 115 -4.36 -21.31 -11.68
CA HIS A 115 -5.67 -21.98 -11.65
C HIS A 115 -6.79 -20.98 -11.89
N ASP A 116 -7.74 -21.35 -12.75
CA ASP A 116 -8.89 -20.52 -13.15
C ASP A 116 -10.16 -20.80 -12.35
N THR A 117 -10.13 -21.76 -11.43
CA THR A 117 -11.26 -22.17 -10.60
C THR A 117 -10.82 -22.35 -9.16
N LEU A 118 -11.48 -21.63 -8.24
CA LEU A 118 -11.29 -21.74 -6.81
C LEU A 118 -12.30 -22.73 -6.23
N PRO A 119 -11.87 -23.82 -5.55
CA PRO A 119 -12.75 -24.82 -4.97
C PRO A 119 -13.77 -24.24 -4.00
N LYS A 120 -14.98 -24.80 -3.97
CA LYS A 120 -16.10 -24.30 -3.14
C LYS A 120 -15.78 -24.21 -1.64
N VAL A 121 -14.89 -25.09 -1.15
CA VAL A 121 -14.46 -25.14 0.26
C VAL A 121 -13.61 -23.93 0.67
N ILE A 122 -13.04 -23.23 -0.31
CA ILE A 122 -12.32 -21.97 -0.15
C ILE A 122 -13.21 -20.81 -0.59
N ALA A 123 -13.81 -20.91 -1.79
CA ALA A 123 -14.55 -19.83 -2.42
C ALA A 123 -15.75 -19.35 -1.61
N GLN A 124 -16.60 -20.26 -1.13
CA GLN A 124 -17.81 -19.88 -0.40
C GLN A 124 -17.54 -19.16 0.92
N PRO A 125 -16.73 -19.72 1.86
CA PRO A 125 -16.44 -19.03 3.11
C PRO A 125 -15.63 -17.74 2.88
N PHE A 126 -14.74 -17.70 1.88
CA PHE A 126 -14.00 -16.48 1.58
C PHE A 126 -14.94 -15.34 1.14
N VAL A 127 -15.83 -15.62 0.17
CA VAL A 127 -16.79 -14.61 -0.29
C VAL A 127 -17.71 -14.17 0.86
N ALA A 128 -18.16 -15.09 1.70
CA ALA A 128 -19.01 -14.75 2.84
C ALA A 128 -18.33 -13.78 3.83
N VAL A 129 -17.05 -13.98 4.14
CA VAL A 129 -16.32 -13.04 5.02
C VAL A 129 -16.00 -11.72 4.32
N SER A 130 -15.70 -11.75 3.02
CA SER A 130 -15.46 -10.53 2.23
C SER A 130 -16.71 -9.65 2.15
N GLU A 131 -17.88 -10.24 1.92
CA GLU A 131 -19.17 -9.54 1.95
C GLU A 131 -19.46 -8.95 3.33
N ALA A 132 -19.17 -9.69 4.40
CA ALA A 132 -19.36 -9.21 5.78
C ALA A 132 -18.45 -8.01 6.14
N LEU A 133 -17.29 -7.91 5.51
CA LEU A 133 -16.34 -6.79 5.66
C LEU A 133 -16.53 -5.69 4.61
N GLY A 134 -17.38 -5.91 3.60
CA GLY A 134 -17.63 -4.97 2.52
C GLY A 134 -16.42 -4.77 1.58
N VAL A 135 -15.60 -5.80 1.38
CA VAL A 135 -14.40 -5.78 0.53
C VAL A 135 -14.47 -6.87 -0.54
N PHE A 136 -13.59 -6.81 -1.53
CA PHE A 136 -13.51 -7.84 -2.57
C PHE A 136 -12.86 -9.13 -2.05
N PRO A 137 -13.29 -10.32 -2.52
CA PRO A 137 -12.70 -11.61 -2.15
C PRO A 137 -11.38 -11.83 -2.88
N TRP A 138 -10.39 -11.01 -2.56
CA TRP A 138 -9.00 -11.16 -3.00
C TRP A 138 -8.07 -10.60 -1.93
N ILE A 139 -6.77 -10.91 -2.02
CA ILE A 139 -5.78 -10.36 -1.10
C ILE A 139 -5.71 -8.83 -1.19
N ASP A 140 -5.88 -8.17 -0.04
CA ASP A 140 -5.84 -6.72 0.10
C ASP A 140 -4.68 -6.24 0.99
N TYR A 141 -4.54 -4.92 1.10
CA TYR A 141 -3.52 -4.29 1.94
C TYR A 141 -3.91 -4.26 3.43
N HIS A 142 -5.16 -3.95 3.74
CA HIS A 142 -5.60 -3.59 5.09
C HIS A 142 -5.88 -4.79 5.96
N TYR A 143 -6.84 -5.65 5.58
CA TYR A 143 -7.21 -6.79 6.42
C TYR A 143 -6.24 -7.97 6.25
N SER A 144 -5.61 -8.08 5.08
CA SER A 144 -4.82 -9.24 4.70
C SER A 144 -3.32 -9.01 4.71
N TYR A 145 -2.70 -8.42 3.67
CA TYR A 145 -1.26 -8.62 3.49
C TYR A 145 -0.42 -7.80 4.47
N SER A 146 -0.85 -6.59 4.84
CA SER A 146 -0.08 -5.65 5.67
C SER A 146 -0.72 -5.38 7.04
N LEU A 147 -1.65 -4.42 7.14
CA LEU A 147 -2.04 -3.84 8.44
C LEU A 147 -2.76 -4.83 9.36
N GLY A 148 -3.44 -5.83 8.81
CA GLY A 148 -4.17 -6.86 9.53
C GLY A 148 -3.37 -8.15 9.78
N ASN A 149 -2.08 -8.18 9.44
CA ASN A 149 -1.26 -9.39 9.46
C ASN A 149 -0.02 -9.30 10.34
N TYR A 150 0.13 -8.25 11.13
CA TYR A 150 1.26 -8.17 12.07
C TYR A 150 0.89 -8.74 13.45
N HIS A 151 1.93 -9.15 14.17
CA HIS A 151 1.93 -9.23 15.63
C HIS A 151 3.31 -8.82 16.15
N LYS A 152 3.37 -8.26 17.36
CA LYS A 152 4.63 -7.93 18.03
C LYS A 152 5.32 -9.19 18.53
N ILE A 153 6.62 -9.29 18.28
CA ILE A 153 7.50 -10.33 18.82
C ILE A 153 7.71 -10.08 20.32
N ASP A 154 8.18 -8.90 20.69
CA ASP A 154 8.24 -8.42 22.07
C ASP A 154 7.09 -7.44 22.32
N LYS A 155 6.16 -7.82 23.19
CA LYS A 155 4.96 -7.02 23.51
C LYS A 155 5.27 -5.70 24.21
N THR A 156 6.48 -5.55 24.76
CA THR A 156 6.92 -4.32 25.45
C THR A 156 7.50 -3.28 24.50
N LYS A 157 7.81 -3.66 23.25
CA LYS A 157 8.42 -2.78 22.24
C LYS A 157 7.40 -2.17 21.28
N GLY A 158 7.86 -1.20 20.50
CA GLY A 158 7.08 -0.44 19.53
C GLY A 158 6.75 -1.21 18.25
N PHE A 159 6.47 -0.43 17.21
CA PHE A 159 6.12 -0.91 15.87
C PHE A 159 7.31 -0.88 14.90
N GLU A 160 8.54 -0.75 15.41
CA GLU A 160 9.73 -0.90 14.59
C GLU A 160 9.71 -2.26 13.87
N TRP A 161 9.94 -2.27 12.56
CA TRP A 161 9.73 -3.45 11.71
C TRP A 161 10.51 -4.69 12.20
N GLU A 162 11.65 -4.49 12.87
CA GLU A 162 12.47 -5.54 13.48
C GLU A 162 11.75 -6.29 14.61
N ASN A 163 10.83 -5.62 15.30
CA ASN A 163 10.01 -6.17 16.39
C ASN A 163 8.69 -6.80 15.89
N LEU A 164 8.40 -6.72 14.61
CA LEU A 164 7.15 -7.21 14.05
C LEU A 164 7.33 -8.53 13.29
N ALA A 165 6.31 -9.36 13.33
CA ALA A 165 6.22 -10.61 12.60
C ALA A 165 4.85 -10.75 11.92
N MET A 166 4.82 -11.52 10.83
CA MET A 166 3.61 -11.78 10.08
C MET A 166 2.86 -12.99 10.65
N ALA A 167 1.53 -12.89 10.76
CA ALA A 167 0.66 -13.98 11.19
C ALA A 167 0.50 -15.05 10.10
N VAL A 168 0.48 -14.65 8.83
CA VAL A 168 0.42 -15.52 7.64
C VAL A 168 1.47 -15.05 6.62
N LYS A 169 2.14 -15.98 5.93
CA LYS A 169 3.31 -15.73 5.06
C LYS A 169 3.26 -16.58 3.80
N PHE A 170 3.82 -16.11 2.69
CA PHE A 170 4.01 -16.92 1.47
C PHE A 170 5.40 -17.53 1.38
N SER A 171 6.45 -16.72 1.49
CA SER A 171 7.84 -17.21 1.42
C SER A 171 8.31 -17.73 2.78
N GLY A 172 7.90 -17.07 3.86
CA GLY A 172 8.43 -17.30 5.20
C GLY A 172 9.85 -16.75 5.44
N MET A 173 10.40 -16.02 4.47
CA MET A 173 11.75 -15.44 4.54
C MET A 173 11.74 -14.03 5.15
N ASP A 174 12.90 -13.58 5.62
CA ASP A 174 13.05 -12.25 6.22
C ASP A 174 12.72 -11.11 5.26
N ASP A 175 12.95 -11.29 3.95
CA ASP A 175 12.70 -10.25 2.95
C ASP A 175 11.22 -9.93 2.77
N GLU A 176 10.34 -10.95 2.83
CA GLU A 176 8.88 -10.74 2.83
C GLU A 176 8.46 -10.05 4.13
N ARG A 177 8.98 -10.53 5.27
CA ARG A 177 8.68 -9.95 6.59
C ARG A 177 9.06 -8.48 6.63
N GLY A 178 10.29 -8.12 6.30
CA GLY A 178 10.72 -6.72 6.35
C GLY A 178 10.02 -5.85 5.32
N PHE A 179 9.75 -6.35 4.11
CA PHE A 179 8.98 -5.63 3.10
C PHE A 179 7.58 -5.23 3.62
N ILE A 180 6.91 -6.11 4.35
CA ILE A 180 5.55 -5.88 4.84
C ILE A 180 5.51 -5.19 6.20
N MET A 181 6.35 -5.60 7.15
CA MET A 181 6.35 -5.02 8.48
C MET A 181 6.82 -3.57 8.47
N LEU A 182 7.65 -3.16 7.50
CA LEU A 182 7.99 -1.76 7.34
C LEU A 182 6.78 -0.89 6.98
N HIS A 183 5.77 -1.42 6.30
CA HIS A 183 4.54 -0.67 6.05
C HIS A 183 3.74 -0.41 7.34
N VAL A 184 3.74 -1.37 8.27
CA VAL A 184 3.14 -1.21 9.61
C VAL A 184 3.93 -0.20 10.44
N ASP A 185 5.26 -0.28 10.38
CA ASP A 185 6.18 0.66 11.02
C ASP A 185 5.95 2.10 10.54
N ILE A 186 5.84 2.34 9.22
CA ILE A 186 5.50 3.66 8.68
C ILE A 186 4.13 4.11 9.20
N ASN A 187 3.13 3.22 9.19
CA ASN A 187 1.77 3.52 9.62
C ASN A 187 1.63 3.76 11.14
N GLN A 188 2.65 3.51 11.96
CA GLN A 188 2.61 3.85 13.39
C GLN A 188 2.44 5.37 13.62
N PHE A 189 2.83 6.19 12.65
CA PHE A 189 2.68 7.66 12.70
C PHE A 189 1.34 8.15 12.13
N SER A 190 0.49 7.25 11.63
CA SER A 190 -0.81 7.61 11.08
C SER A 190 -1.79 8.31 12.05
N PRO A 191 -1.73 8.13 13.39
CA PRO A 191 -2.57 8.91 14.30
C PRO A 191 -2.36 10.42 14.17
N ASP A 192 -1.10 10.87 14.10
CA ASP A 192 -0.78 12.29 13.91
C ASP A 192 -1.15 12.79 12.50
N LEU A 193 -1.07 11.93 11.48
CA LEU A 193 -1.50 12.26 10.12
C LEU A 193 -3.01 12.51 10.07
N VAL A 194 -3.80 11.62 10.69
CA VAL A 194 -5.26 11.75 10.78
C VAL A 194 -5.64 12.98 11.61
N LYS A 195 -4.94 13.20 12.73
CA LYS A 195 -5.12 14.40 13.57
C LYS A 195 -4.88 15.68 12.78
N ALA A 196 -3.77 15.76 12.05
CA ALA A 196 -3.43 16.91 11.22
C ALA A 196 -4.45 17.13 10.10
N ALA A 197 -4.90 16.05 9.43
CA ALA A 197 -5.91 16.14 8.38
C ALA A 197 -7.25 16.66 8.92
N PHE A 198 -7.69 16.24 10.11
CA PHE A 198 -8.89 16.79 10.74
C PHE A 198 -8.73 18.25 11.13
N GLY A 199 -7.59 18.65 11.71
CA GLY A 199 -7.29 20.04 12.04
C GLY A 199 -7.34 20.94 10.80
N VAL A 200 -6.55 20.60 9.78
CA VAL A 200 -6.52 21.29 8.48
C VAL A 200 -7.93 21.40 7.86
N SER A 201 -8.76 20.38 7.96
CA SER A 201 -10.12 20.38 7.41
C SER A 201 -11.09 21.30 8.17
N ALA A 202 -10.96 21.37 9.49
CA ALA A 202 -11.92 22.04 10.36
C ALA A 202 -11.62 23.52 10.61
N GLU A 203 -10.34 23.90 10.73
CA GLU A 203 -9.88 25.20 11.25
C GLU A 203 -10.09 26.35 10.24
N GLU A 204 -10.37 27.56 10.73
CA GLU A 204 -10.60 28.74 9.88
C GLU A 204 -9.29 29.42 9.46
N ALA A 205 -9.33 30.26 8.42
CA ALA A 205 -8.16 30.96 7.88
C ALA A 205 -7.43 31.86 8.91
N ASN A 206 -8.17 32.42 9.87
CA ASN A 206 -7.67 33.29 10.93
C ASN A 206 -7.38 32.56 12.24
N ASP A 207 -7.53 31.23 12.28
CA ASP A 207 -7.20 30.43 13.43
C ASP A 207 -5.69 30.14 13.46
N ALA A 208 -5.04 30.44 14.57
CA ALA A 208 -3.63 30.11 14.75
C ALA A 208 -3.38 28.60 14.65
N SER A 209 -4.37 27.79 15.07
CA SER A 209 -4.29 26.33 15.03
C SER A 209 -4.18 25.77 13.61
N LEU A 210 -4.64 26.49 12.58
CA LEU A 210 -4.44 26.09 11.18
C LEU A 210 -2.95 25.92 10.84
N THR A 211 -2.11 26.83 11.33
CA THR A 211 -0.65 26.74 11.11
C THR A 211 -0.07 25.54 11.83
N ASP A 212 -0.51 25.28 13.07
CA ASP A 212 -0.04 24.17 13.88
C ASP A 212 -0.44 22.82 13.27
N SER A 213 -1.65 22.71 12.71
CA SER A 213 -2.12 21.51 12.02
C SER A 213 -1.32 21.23 10.73
N VAL A 214 -0.97 22.27 9.96
CA VAL A 214 -0.10 22.11 8.78
C VAL A 214 1.33 21.75 9.20
N ALA A 215 1.83 22.31 10.31
CA ALA A 215 3.13 21.96 10.87
C ALA A 215 3.17 20.49 11.33
N LEU A 216 2.11 20.01 11.99
CA LEU A 216 1.96 18.61 12.38
C LEU A 216 1.93 17.68 11.16
N LEU A 217 1.22 18.08 10.09
CA LEU A 217 1.20 17.32 8.84
C LEU A 217 2.61 17.18 8.25
N SER A 218 3.37 18.29 8.22
CA SER A 218 4.76 18.32 7.76
C SER A 218 5.67 17.38 8.58
N ASP A 219 5.64 17.52 9.92
CA ASP A 219 6.45 16.72 10.84
C ASP A 219 6.15 15.22 10.73
N THR A 220 4.87 14.88 10.59
CA THR A 220 4.40 13.49 10.46
C THR A 220 4.88 12.87 9.14
N MET A 221 4.75 13.59 8.03
CA MET A 221 5.21 13.10 6.72
C MET A 221 6.73 12.87 6.70
N ARG A 222 7.51 13.75 7.36
CA ARG A 222 8.95 13.56 7.53
C ARG A 222 9.29 12.27 8.29
N LYS A 223 8.65 12.04 9.45
CA LYS A 223 8.82 10.81 10.25
C LYS A 223 8.47 9.55 9.45
N MET A 224 7.39 9.59 8.69
CA MET A 224 6.99 8.48 7.80
C MET A 224 8.03 8.22 6.71
N ASN A 225 8.57 9.27 6.08
CA ASN A 225 9.64 9.13 5.09
C ASN A 225 10.93 8.58 5.68
N ASP A 226 11.30 9.00 6.90
CA ASP A 226 12.48 8.49 7.61
C ASP A 226 12.37 6.98 7.83
N ARG A 227 11.20 6.47 8.26
CA ARG A 227 10.97 5.01 8.34
C ARG A 227 11.00 4.35 6.97
N ARG A 228 10.34 4.93 5.98
CA ARG A 228 10.27 4.37 4.62
C ARG A 228 11.66 4.16 3.99
N ARG A 229 12.69 4.97 4.33
CA ARG A 229 14.09 4.76 3.88
C ARG A 229 14.65 3.40 4.29
N LEU A 230 14.20 2.84 5.42
CA LEU A 230 14.68 1.56 5.93
C LEU A 230 14.30 0.37 5.04
N MET A 231 13.52 0.58 3.96
CA MET A 231 13.16 -0.49 3.03
C MET A 231 14.41 -1.14 2.41
N TRP A 232 15.48 -0.38 2.21
CA TRP A 232 16.75 -0.92 1.69
C TRP A 232 17.43 -1.90 2.65
N GLU A 233 17.17 -1.77 3.95
CA GLU A 233 17.68 -2.66 5.00
C GLU A 233 16.70 -3.81 5.28
N ALA A 234 15.41 -3.49 5.33
CA ALA A 234 14.36 -4.41 5.73
C ALA A 234 14.10 -5.51 4.68
N SER A 235 14.24 -5.21 3.39
CA SER A 235 14.00 -6.18 2.32
C SER A 235 15.10 -6.12 1.28
N ARG A 236 15.68 -7.27 0.91
CA ARG A 236 16.64 -7.33 -0.17
C ARG A 236 15.89 -7.45 -1.48
N TRP A 237 15.98 -6.42 -2.31
CA TRP A 237 15.34 -6.34 -3.63
C TRP A 237 15.50 -7.59 -4.51
N LYS A 238 16.63 -8.30 -4.41
CA LYS A 238 16.90 -9.56 -5.15
C LYS A 238 15.91 -10.68 -4.84
N HIS A 239 15.35 -10.67 -3.63
CA HIS A 239 14.42 -11.68 -3.13
C HIS A 239 12.95 -11.28 -3.29
N TYR A 240 12.65 -10.12 -3.90
CA TYR A 240 11.28 -9.67 -4.09
C TYR A 240 10.43 -10.64 -4.93
N ASN A 241 11.04 -11.26 -5.95
CA ASN A 241 10.36 -12.22 -6.80
C ASN A 241 10.00 -13.54 -6.08
N ASP A 242 10.56 -13.81 -4.89
CA ASP A 242 10.30 -15.02 -4.12
C ASP A 242 8.85 -15.05 -3.60
N PHE A 243 8.21 -13.88 -3.44
CA PHE A 243 6.82 -13.77 -2.98
C PHE A 243 5.92 -12.90 -3.87
N ARG A 244 6.47 -12.06 -4.77
CA ARG A 244 5.70 -11.13 -5.60
C ARG A 244 4.54 -11.78 -6.38
N VAL A 245 4.74 -12.99 -6.88
CA VAL A 245 3.71 -13.69 -7.67
C VAL A 245 2.42 -13.89 -6.87
N PHE A 246 2.54 -14.19 -5.57
CA PHE A 246 1.43 -14.44 -4.66
C PHE A 246 0.67 -13.18 -4.22
N ILE A 247 1.03 -12.01 -4.73
CA ILE A 247 0.28 -10.77 -4.48
C ILE A 247 -0.22 -10.12 -5.78
N MET A 248 -0.10 -10.83 -6.91
CA MET A 248 -0.66 -10.38 -8.17
C MET A 248 -2.19 -10.50 -8.18
N GLY A 249 -2.85 -9.60 -8.91
CA GLY A 249 -4.28 -9.65 -9.14
C GLY A 249 -4.67 -10.56 -10.29
N VAL A 250 -5.92 -10.99 -10.28
CA VAL A 250 -6.56 -11.55 -11.48
C VAL A 250 -6.70 -10.46 -12.55
N LYS A 251 -7.16 -9.26 -12.15
CA LYS A 251 -7.33 -8.12 -13.04
C LYS A 251 -5.99 -7.47 -13.38
N GLY A 252 -5.69 -7.38 -14.68
CA GLY A 252 -4.49 -6.75 -15.21
C GLY A 252 -3.28 -7.67 -15.32
N ASN A 253 -3.45 -8.98 -15.05
CA ASN A 253 -2.44 -10.01 -15.29
C ASN A 253 -3.00 -11.09 -16.23
N ASP A 254 -3.55 -10.68 -17.37
CA ASP A 254 -4.27 -11.55 -18.33
C ASP A 254 -3.41 -12.70 -18.88
N ASP A 255 -2.08 -12.58 -18.86
CA ASP A 255 -1.17 -13.66 -19.25
C ASP A 255 -1.14 -14.82 -18.22
N ILE A 256 -1.46 -14.49 -16.96
CA ILE A 256 -1.53 -15.43 -15.83
C ILE A 256 -2.97 -15.92 -15.65
N PHE A 257 -3.96 -15.04 -15.79
CA PHE A 257 -5.39 -15.32 -15.67
C PHE A 257 -6.16 -15.00 -16.96
N PRO A 258 -5.98 -15.77 -18.04
CA PRO A 258 -6.59 -15.46 -19.34
C PRO A 258 -8.12 -15.47 -19.32
N ASN A 259 -8.72 -16.22 -18.40
CA ASN A 259 -10.18 -16.40 -18.30
C ASN A 259 -10.77 -15.81 -17.01
N GLY A 260 -9.99 -15.04 -16.25
CA GLY A 260 -10.38 -14.63 -14.90
C GLY A 260 -10.35 -15.79 -13.89
N LEU A 261 -11.07 -15.66 -12.77
CA LEU A 261 -11.16 -16.67 -11.72
C LEU A 261 -12.62 -17.00 -11.38
N THR A 262 -12.99 -18.27 -11.49
CA THR A 262 -14.32 -18.79 -11.13
C THR A 262 -14.35 -19.16 -9.64
N TYR A 263 -15.33 -18.64 -8.91
CA TYR A 263 -15.56 -18.96 -7.49
C TYR A 263 -16.64 -20.04 -7.38
N GLU A 264 -16.20 -21.30 -7.27
CA GLU A 264 -17.10 -22.45 -7.34
C GLU A 264 -18.21 -22.38 -6.28
N GLY A 265 -19.45 -22.56 -6.71
CA GLY A 265 -20.61 -22.54 -5.80
C GLY A 265 -21.00 -21.16 -5.27
N VAL A 266 -20.41 -20.09 -5.80
CA VAL A 266 -20.77 -18.70 -5.49
C VAL A 266 -21.36 -18.03 -6.73
N TRP A 267 -20.57 -17.91 -7.80
CA TRP A 267 -20.97 -17.29 -9.07
C TRP A 267 -20.75 -18.22 -10.24
N LYS A 268 -21.53 -18.04 -11.31
CA LYS A 268 -21.33 -18.77 -12.57
C LYS A 268 -20.22 -18.17 -13.43
N GLU A 269 -20.13 -16.84 -13.44
CA GLU A 269 -19.16 -16.12 -14.25
C GLU A 269 -17.82 -15.97 -13.51
N PRO A 270 -16.69 -15.91 -14.22
CA PRO A 270 -15.41 -15.56 -13.64
C PRO A 270 -15.38 -14.10 -13.16
N HIS A 271 -14.68 -13.86 -12.06
CA HIS A 271 -14.47 -12.53 -11.49
C HIS A 271 -12.97 -12.17 -11.54
N ALA A 272 -12.68 -10.87 -11.64
CA ALA A 272 -11.31 -10.37 -11.71
C ALA A 272 -11.10 -9.17 -10.78
N TYR A 273 -10.27 -9.37 -9.75
CA TYR A 273 -9.90 -8.37 -8.76
C TYR A 273 -8.42 -8.00 -8.86
N ARG A 274 -8.06 -6.78 -8.47
CA ARG A 274 -6.67 -6.33 -8.43
C ARG A 274 -5.94 -6.92 -7.24
N GLY A 275 -4.65 -7.17 -7.43
CA GLY A 275 -3.76 -7.65 -6.39
C GLY A 275 -3.43 -6.56 -5.39
N GLN A 276 -2.84 -6.96 -4.29
CA GLN A 276 -2.36 -6.02 -3.28
C GLN A 276 -1.26 -5.14 -3.88
N THR A 277 -1.28 -3.86 -3.50
CA THR A 277 -0.24 -2.89 -3.85
C THR A 277 -0.11 -1.85 -2.76
N GLY A 278 1.08 -1.27 -2.58
CA GLY A 278 1.29 -0.12 -1.71
C GLY A 278 0.41 1.09 -2.07
N ALA A 279 -0.13 1.17 -3.29
CA ALA A 279 -1.10 2.22 -3.66
C ALA A 279 -2.49 2.07 -2.97
N GLN A 280 -2.75 0.93 -2.31
CA GLN A 280 -3.93 0.76 -1.45
C GLN A 280 -3.73 1.39 -0.06
N ASP A 281 -2.50 1.72 0.35
CA ASP A 281 -2.22 2.44 1.60
C ASP A 281 -2.95 3.80 1.67
N ASN A 282 -3.11 4.34 2.88
CA ASN A 282 -3.94 5.51 3.16
C ASN A 282 -3.14 6.82 3.36
N ILE A 283 -1.82 6.76 3.53
CA ILE A 283 -0.95 7.88 3.87
C ILE A 283 -0.97 8.95 2.79
N ILE A 284 -0.51 8.59 1.58
CA ILE A 284 -0.38 9.54 0.47
C ILE A 284 -1.75 10.09 0.03
N PRO A 285 -2.82 9.29 -0.11
CA PRO A 285 -4.14 9.84 -0.38
C PRO A 285 -4.61 10.86 0.66
N THR A 286 -4.38 10.61 1.96
CA THR A 286 -4.73 11.55 3.03
C THR A 286 -3.95 12.84 2.90
N ALA A 287 -2.63 12.74 2.72
CA ALA A 287 -1.75 13.89 2.56
C ALA A 287 -2.11 14.70 1.30
N ASP A 288 -2.45 14.05 0.19
CA ASP A 288 -2.84 14.71 -1.06
C ASP A 288 -4.17 15.45 -0.97
N ILE A 289 -5.15 14.87 -0.26
CA ILE A 289 -6.45 15.53 -0.04
C ILE A 289 -6.28 16.71 0.91
N ALA A 290 -5.60 16.51 2.06
CA ALA A 290 -5.42 17.54 3.08
C ALA A 290 -4.57 18.73 2.58
N SER A 291 -3.55 18.45 1.76
CA SER A 291 -2.67 19.50 1.21
C SER A 291 -3.18 20.12 -0.09
N GLY A 292 -4.12 19.47 -0.79
CA GLY A 292 -4.66 19.93 -2.07
C GLY A 292 -3.88 19.46 -3.32
N VAL A 293 -2.81 18.66 -3.17
CA VAL A 293 -2.06 18.07 -4.30
C VAL A 293 -2.97 17.28 -5.25
N ILE A 294 -4.05 16.68 -4.73
CA ILE A 294 -5.03 15.94 -5.53
C ILE A 294 -5.62 16.75 -6.70
N HIS A 295 -5.68 18.08 -6.59
CA HIS A 295 -6.19 18.95 -7.67
C HIS A 295 -5.22 19.13 -8.84
N TYR A 296 -3.97 18.72 -8.67
CA TYR A 296 -2.94 18.76 -9.71
C TYR A 296 -2.78 17.41 -10.42
N TYR A 297 -3.60 16.42 -10.07
CA TYR A 297 -3.58 15.14 -10.76
C TYR A 297 -4.06 15.31 -12.21
N PRO A 298 -3.36 14.72 -13.20
CA PRO A 298 -3.77 14.79 -14.59
C PRO A 298 -5.08 14.04 -14.81
N GLN A 299 -5.98 14.56 -15.66
CA GLN A 299 -7.20 13.85 -16.03
C GLN A 299 -6.88 12.77 -17.09
N ASN A 300 -6.51 11.57 -16.63
CA ASN A 300 -6.17 10.45 -17.51
C ASN A 300 -6.58 9.09 -16.89
N GLN A 301 -6.42 8.02 -17.67
CA GLN A 301 -6.76 6.65 -17.23
C GLN A 301 -6.02 6.22 -15.97
N LEU A 302 -4.84 6.78 -15.72
CA LEU A 302 -4.07 6.46 -14.53
C LEU A 302 -4.76 7.09 -13.31
N THR A 303 -5.19 8.35 -13.37
CA THR A 303 -5.99 8.94 -12.29
C THR A 303 -7.28 8.17 -12.02
N GLN A 304 -7.96 7.66 -13.06
CA GLN A 304 -9.13 6.80 -12.88
C GLN A 304 -8.77 5.52 -12.11
N TYR A 305 -7.66 4.84 -12.45
CA TYR A 305 -7.20 3.68 -11.69
C TYR A 305 -6.93 3.99 -10.21
N LEU A 306 -6.39 5.16 -9.89
CA LEU A 306 -6.11 5.52 -8.48
C LEU A 306 -7.42 5.63 -7.70
N MET A 307 -8.47 6.14 -8.35
CA MET A 307 -9.80 6.20 -7.77
C MET A 307 -10.41 4.81 -7.65
N ASP A 308 -10.24 3.92 -8.64
CA ASP A 308 -10.70 2.52 -8.56
C ASP A 308 -10.09 1.79 -7.34
N LEU A 309 -8.81 2.05 -7.01
CA LEU A 309 -8.17 1.46 -5.83
C LEU A 309 -8.79 1.92 -4.50
N ARG A 310 -9.60 2.98 -4.47
CA ARG A 310 -10.31 3.41 -3.25
C ARG A 310 -11.37 2.40 -2.83
N GLU A 311 -11.95 1.67 -3.77
CA GLU A 311 -12.94 0.61 -3.49
C GLU A 311 -12.33 -0.61 -2.78
N TYR A 312 -11.00 -0.77 -2.82
CA TYR A 312 -10.27 -1.86 -2.16
C TYR A 312 -9.94 -1.56 -0.68
N ARG A 313 -10.32 -0.39 -0.18
CA ARG A 313 -10.07 0.01 1.21
C ARG A 313 -11.24 -0.38 2.10
N PRO A 314 -11.04 -0.57 3.42
CA PRO A 314 -12.13 -0.69 4.38
C PRO A 314 -13.16 0.43 4.22
N GLN A 315 -14.44 0.13 4.38
CA GLN A 315 -15.52 1.10 4.19
C GLN A 315 -15.34 2.35 5.08
N CYS A 316 -14.88 2.17 6.32
CA CYS A 316 -14.59 3.27 7.24
C CYS A 316 -13.54 4.26 6.67
N VAL A 317 -12.50 3.75 5.98
CA VAL A 317 -11.48 4.57 5.30
C VAL A 317 -12.07 5.29 4.09
N GLN A 318 -12.91 4.62 3.31
CA GLN A 318 -13.59 5.23 2.16
C GLN A 318 -14.46 6.41 2.60
N GLU A 319 -15.22 6.23 3.69
CA GLU A 319 -16.04 7.29 4.28
C GLU A 319 -15.21 8.46 4.79
N PHE A 320 -14.09 8.18 5.46
CA PHE A 320 -13.14 9.20 5.90
C PHE A 320 -12.62 10.03 4.71
N PHE A 321 -12.18 9.38 3.63
CA PHE A 321 -11.70 10.09 2.43
C PHE A 321 -12.80 10.91 1.77
N LYS A 322 -14.03 10.39 1.71
CA LYS A 322 -15.16 11.12 1.14
C LYS A 322 -15.44 12.40 1.93
N GLU A 323 -15.45 12.33 3.26
CA GLU A 323 -15.70 13.48 4.11
C GLU A 323 -14.54 14.48 4.06
N LEU A 324 -13.30 14.01 4.21
CA LEU A 324 -12.12 14.86 4.10
C LEU A 324 -12.08 15.58 2.75
N THR A 325 -12.32 14.88 1.64
CA THR A 325 -12.37 15.50 0.30
C THR A 325 -13.49 16.54 0.21
N THR A 326 -14.65 16.25 0.78
CA THR A 326 -15.80 17.17 0.76
C THR A 326 -15.48 18.47 1.50
N GLU A 327 -14.92 18.38 2.70
CA GLU A 327 -14.58 19.57 3.50
C GLU A 327 -13.42 20.36 2.89
N MET A 328 -12.37 19.69 2.41
CA MET A 328 -11.24 20.34 1.76
C MET A 328 -11.64 21.05 0.45
N ASN A 329 -12.61 20.52 -0.30
CA ASN A 329 -13.13 21.17 -1.50
C ASN A 329 -13.96 22.42 -1.20
N LYS A 330 -14.68 22.45 -0.07
CA LYS A 330 -15.45 23.64 0.34
C LYS A 330 -14.52 24.79 0.71
N ARG A 331 -13.41 24.49 1.37
CA ARG A 331 -12.44 25.47 1.90
C ARG A 331 -11.01 24.99 1.67
N PRO A 332 -10.47 25.18 0.46
CA PRO A 332 -9.11 24.73 0.13
C PRO A 332 -8.07 25.35 1.08
N LEU A 333 -7.10 24.55 1.51
CA LEU A 333 -6.05 25.00 2.44
C LEU A 333 -5.25 26.18 1.88
N VAL A 334 -4.83 26.11 0.61
CA VAL A 334 -4.02 27.16 -0.02
C VAL A 334 -4.75 28.51 -0.05
N GLU A 335 -6.05 28.52 -0.35
CA GLU A 335 -6.83 29.76 -0.36
C GLU A 335 -6.97 30.34 1.04
N ARG A 336 -7.24 29.50 2.06
CA ARG A 336 -7.28 29.95 3.47
C ARG A 336 -5.95 30.56 3.94
N LEU A 337 -4.81 29.94 3.60
CA LEU A 337 -3.49 30.48 3.94
C LEU A 337 -3.22 31.81 3.23
N LYS A 338 -3.70 31.96 1.98
CA LYS A 338 -3.55 33.18 1.17
C LYS A 338 -4.42 34.33 1.68
N GLU A 339 -5.65 34.05 2.11
CA GLU A 339 -6.59 35.04 2.66
C GLU A 339 -5.98 35.84 3.82
N THR A 340 -5.22 35.19 4.69
CA THR A 340 -4.58 35.82 5.86
C THR A 340 -3.09 36.12 5.66
N ASN A 341 -2.56 35.93 4.44
CA ASN A 341 -1.14 36.03 4.13
C ASN A 341 -0.26 35.23 5.13
N ASN A 342 -0.69 34.03 5.49
CA ASN A 342 -0.03 33.18 6.47
C ASN A 342 1.23 32.52 5.86
N GLN A 343 2.32 33.28 5.80
CA GLN A 343 3.58 32.82 5.22
C GLN A 343 4.18 31.62 5.98
N LEU A 344 4.03 31.55 7.31
CA LEU A 344 4.51 30.41 8.09
C LEU A 344 3.75 29.12 7.75
N GLY A 345 2.42 29.18 7.65
CA GLY A 345 1.59 28.06 7.20
C GLY A 345 1.93 27.63 5.77
N MET A 346 2.21 28.57 4.86
CA MET A 346 2.68 28.24 3.51
C MET A 346 4.05 27.57 3.51
N GLN A 347 4.97 27.96 4.40
CA GLN A 347 6.27 27.28 4.55
C GLN A 347 6.10 25.83 5.01
N HIS A 348 5.23 25.58 5.98
CA HIS A 348 4.90 24.21 6.40
C HIS A 348 4.21 23.42 5.28
N LEU A 349 3.30 24.03 4.52
CA LEU A 349 2.66 23.37 3.39
C LEU A 349 3.67 23.03 2.28
N MET A 350 4.65 23.91 2.02
CA MET A 350 5.74 23.61 1.11
C MET A 350 6.56 22.42 1.60
N GLN A 351 6.84 22.32 2.91
CA GLN A 351 7.50 21.14 3.47
C GLN A 351 6.66 19.86 3.28
N VAL A 352 5.33 19.93 3.47
CA VAL A 352 4.43 18.80 3.16
C VAL A 352 4.58 18.37 1.70
N TYR A 353 4.61 19.32 0.76
CA TYR A 353 4.83 18.99 -0.65
C TYR A 353 6.20 18.36 -0.90
N GLU A 354 7.25 18.85 -0.24
CA GLU A 354 8.60 18.27 -0.32
C GLU A 354 8.60 16.82 0.19
N GLU A 355 7.95 16.54 1.32
CA GLU A 355 7.85 15.17 1.84
C GLU A 355 7.00 14.25 0.94
N ILE A 356 5.91 14.74 0.34
CA ILE A 356 5.14 13.99 -0.67
C ILE A 356 6.00 13.68 -1.90
N TYR A 357 6.80 14.64 -2.36
CA TYR A 357 7.76 14.43 -3.45
C TYR A 357 8.81 13.38 -3.08
N LEU A 358 9.44 13.49 -1.91
CA LEU A 358 10.44 12.54 -1.44
C LEU A 358 9.88 11.13 -1.31
N PHE A 359 8.68 10.99 -0.77
CA PHE A 359 8.00 9.69 -0.67
C PHE A 359 7.83 9.05 -2.06
N ARG A 360 7.28 9.81 -3.02
CA ARG A 360 7.02 9.33 -4.39
C ARG A 360 8.30 9.05 -5.16
N ASN A 361 9.32 9.90 -5.04
CA ASN A 361 10.61 9.71 -5.69
C ASN A 361 11.35 8.50 -5.11
N GLY A 362 11.34 8.30 -3.79
CA GLY A 362 11.90 7.09 -3.18
C GLY A 362 11.18 5.82 -3.62
N HIS A 363 9.84 5.86 -3.67
CA HIS A 363 9.08 4.75 -4.21
C HIS A 363 9.41 4.48 -5.69
N TRP A 364 9.65 5.52 -6.49
CA TRP A 364 10.12 5.36 -7.87
C TRP A 364 11.48 4.64 -7.94
N GLN A 365 12.41 4.97 -7.04
CA GLN A 365 13.69 4.29 -6.92
C GLN A 365 13.53 2.81 -6.49
N PHE A 366 12.61 2.51 -5.55
CA PHE A 366 12.30 1.13 -5.19
C PHE A 366 11.77 0.36 -6.40
N VAL A 367 10.82 0.91 -7.15
CA VAL A 367 10.26 0.25 -8.34
C VAL A 367 11.34 -0.09 -9.37
N GLN A 368 12.28 0.81 -9.61
CA GLN A 368 13.41 0.59 -10.50
C GLN A 368 14.30 -0.56 -10.01
N LYS A 369 14.58 -0.65 -8.71
CA LYS A 369 15.46 -1.69 -8.14
C LYS A 369 14.78 -3.03 -7.96
N TYR A 370 13.59 -3.06 -7.39
CA TYR A 370 12.87 -4.27 -6.99
C TYR A 370 12.20 -4.95 -8.18
N ILE A 371 11.74 -4.16 -9.16
CA ILE A 371 10.97 -4.69 -10.28
C ILE A 371 11.78 -4.58 -11.56
N MET A 372 12.06 -3.35 -12.01
CA MET A 372 12.59 -3.16 -13.37
C MET A 372 13.98 -3.78 -13.58
N GLN A 373 14.82 -3.85 -12.54
CA GLN A 373 16.12 -4.52 -12.60
C GLN A 373 16.05 -6.06 -12.49
N ASN A 374 14.97 -6.62 -11.93
CA ASN A 374 14.89 -8.05 -11.61
C ASN A 374 13.92 -8.84 -12.47
N THR A 375 13.13 -8.18 -13.33
CA THR A 375 12.16 -8.86 -14.17
C THR A 375 11.94 -8.11 -15.48
N ALA A 376 11.83 -8.86 -16.57
CA ALA A 376 11.34 -8.33 -17.85
C ALA A 376 9.81 -8.19 -17.87
N TYR A 377 9.09 -8.64 -16.82
CA TYR A 377 7.63 -8.59 -16.76
C TYR A 377 7.15 -7.15 -16.51
N PRO A 378 6.46 -6.50 -17.46
CA PRO A 378 6.26 -5.05 -17.46
C PRO A 378 5.07 -4.57 -16.59
N LYS A 379 4.35 -5.48 -15.91
CA LYS A 379 3.13 -5.16 -15.13
C LYS A 379 3.39 -5.21 -13.62
N ALA A 380 2.86 -4.22 -12.90
CA ALA A 380 2.85 -4.22 -11.43
C ALA A 380 1.84 -5.24 -10.88
N THR A 381 1.90 -5.55 -9.57
CA THR A 381 1.01 -6.53 -8.93
C THR A 381 -0.48 -6.18 -9.07
N GLY A 382 -0.82 -4.89 -9.00
CA GLY A 382 -2.17 -4.34 -9.26
C GLY A 382 -2.54 -4.20 -10.75
N GLY A 383 -1.63 -4.57 -11.67
CA GLY A 383 -1.88 -4.59 -13.12
C GLY A 383 -1.58 -3.29 -13.88
N THR A 384 -0.91 -2.30 -13.26
CA THR A 384 -0.55 -1.05 -13.95
C THR A 384 0.75 -1.15 -14.73
N PRO A 385 0.90 -0.40 -15.83
CA PRO A 385 2.20 -0.15 -16.45
C PRO A 385 3.14 0.53 -15.45
N ILE A 386 4.28 -0.09 -15.19
CA ILE A 386 5.23 0.34 -14.15
C ILE A 386 5.83 1.73 -14.46
N THR A 387 6.06 2.04 -15.74
CA THR A 387 6.87 3.17 -16.19
C THR A 387 6.14 4.51 -16.27
N SER A 388 4.80 4.53 -16.25
CA SER A 388 4.02 5.76 -16.42
C SER A 388 3.28 6.22 -15.16
N TRP A 389 3.10 5.32 -14.19
CA TRP A 389 2.29 5.55 -13.00
C TRP A 389 2.88 6.60 -12.05
N ILE A 390 4.04 6.29 -11.46
CA ILE A 390 4.67 7.12 -10.42
C ILE A 390 5.12 8.48 -10.96
N PRO A 391 5.70 8.58 -12.17
CA PRO A 391 6.10 9.88 -12.73
C PRO A 391 4.96 10.89 -12.84
N ASN A 392 3.74 10.46 -13.15
CA ASN A 392 2.57 11.35 -13.20
C ASN A 392 2.22 11.93 -11.83
N GLN A 393 2.34 11.12 -10.78
CA GLN A 393 2.14 11.57 -9.42
C GLN A 393 3.25 12.54 -8.98
N ILE A 394 4.50 12.30 -9.37
CA ILE A 394 5.60 13.25 -9.10
C ILE A 394 5.32 14.61 -9.78
N LYS A 395 4.83 14.63 -11.03
CA LYS A 395 4.48 15.87 -11.73
C LYS A 395 3.38 16.68 -11.03
N ALA A 396 2.39 16.01 -10.46
CA ALA A 396 1.30 16.67 -9.74
C ALA A 396 1.82 17.46 -8.52
N VAL A 397 2.68 16.86 -7.70
CA VAL A 397 3.25 17.56 -6.54
C VAL A 397 4.20 18.69 -6.97
N LEU A 398 5.00 18.50 -8.02
CA LEU A 398 5.84 19.58 -8.55
C LEU A 398 5.01 20.79 -9.01
N SER A 399 3.84 20.55 -9.62
CA SER A 399 2.93 21.62 -10.02
C SER A 399 2.32 22.34 -8.82
N ALA A 400 1.95 21.60 -7.76
CA ALA A 400 1.48 22.17 -6.50
C ALA A 400 2.55 23.05 -5.82
N MET A 401 3.80 22.57 -5.78
CA MET A 401 4.93 23.35 -5.27
C MET A 401 5.13 24.65 -6.05
N LYS A 402 5.11 24.59 -7.39
CA LYS A 402 5.29 25.79 -8.21
C LYS A 402 4.20 26.81 -7.95
N ALA A 403 2.94 26.40 -7.90
CA ALA A 403 1.81 27.29 -7.61
C ALA A 403 1.94 27.95 -6.23
N LEU A 404 2.27 27.18 -5.19
CA LEU A 404 2.46 27.73 -3.84
C LEU A 404 3.64 28.70 -3.77
N SER A 405 4.75 28.42 -4.47
CA SER A 405 5.93 29.29 -4.49
C SER A 405 5.66 30.70 -5.04
N ASP A 406 4.59 30.87 -5.83
CA ASP A 406 4.18 32.17 -6.37
C ASP A 406 3.38 33.01 -5.37
N LEU A 407 2.87 32.40 -4.30
CA LEU A 407 2.19 33.06 -3.19
C LEU A 407 3.14 33.40 -2.01
N MET A 408 4.31 32.77 -1.97
CA MET A 408 5.27 32.91 -0.88
C MET A 408 6.22 34.09 -1.10
N THR A 409 6.58 34.77 -0.01
CA THR A 409 7.59 35.84 0.02
C THR A 409 8.80 35.40 0.83
N ASP A 410 9.97 35.99 0.54
CA ASP A 410 11.21 35.67 1.26
C ASP A 410 11.09 36.08 2.74
N GLN A 411 10.98 35.08 3.63
CA GLN A 411 10.80 35.29 5.06
C GLN A 411 11.40 34.12 5.86
N GLY A 412 12.10 34.44 6.96
CA GLY A 412 12.80 33.43 7.76
C GLY A 412 13.80 32.65 6.92
N ASP A 413 13.73 31.32 7.00
CA ASP A 413 14.60 30.39 6.26
C ASP A 413 14.16 30.19 4.80
N TRP A 414 12.97 30.65 4.42
CA TRP A 414 12.49 30.55 3.05
C TRP A 414 13.14 31.61 2.15
N LYS A 415 13.79 31.14 1.09
CA LYS A 415 14.33 31.96 -0.01
C LYS A 415 13.88 31.37 -1.33
N LYS A 416 13.06 32.12 -2.10
CA LYS A 416 12.51 31.65 -3.37
C LYS A 416 13.60 31.27 -4.38
N SER A 417 14.70 32.03 -4.43
CA SER A 417 15.84 31.73 -5.31
C SER A 417 16.52 30.41 -4.98
N ALA A 418 16.78 30.14 -3.69
CA ALA A 418 17.39 28.90 -3.24
C ALA A 418 16.46 27.70 -3.47
N TRP A 419 15.18 27.84 -3.14
CA TRP A 419 14.19 26.80 -3.43
C TRP A 419 14.07 26.51 -4.93
N GLN A 420 14.03 27.54 -5.78
CA GLN A 420 13.91 27.40 -7.24
C GLN A 420 15.05 26.57 -7.84
N GLU A 421 16.28 26.70 -7.30
CA GLU A 421 17.41 25.86 -7.71
C GLU A 421 17.12 24.38 -7.43
N THR A 422 16.66 24.06 -6.22
CA THR A 422 16.33 22.67 -5.85
C THR A 422 15.14 22.15 -6.66
N TYR A 423 14.10 22.97 -6.89
CA TYR A 423 12.95 22.61 -7.71
C TYR A 423 13.36 22.28 -9.14
N ASN A 424 14.22 23.11 -9.75
CA ASN A 424 14.72 22.86 -11.10
C ASN A 424 15.50 21.54 -11.18
N LYS A 425 16.28 21.20 -10.16
CA LYS A 425 16.96 19.90 -10.06
C LYS A 425 15.96 18.74 -10.03
N LYS A 426 14.88 18.83 -9.24
CA LYS A 426 13.81 17.80 -9.20
C LYS A 426 13.14 17.59 -10.55
N VAL A 427 12.81 18.68 -11.26
CA VAL A 427 12.20 18.63 -12.59
C VAL A 427 13.16 18.01 -13.62
N GLN A 428 14.42 18.45 -13.63
CA GLN A 428 15.44 17.92 -14.52
C GLN A 428 15.70 16.44 -14.27
N LEU A 429 15.79 16.03 -13.00
CA LEU A 429 15.95 14.63 -12.62
C LEU A 429 14.82 13.78 -13.20
N LEU A 430 13.56 14.16 -12.98
CA LEU A 430 12.42 13.41 -13.48
C LEU A 430 12.41 13.30 -15.00
N ASN A 431 12.69 14.40 -15.72
CA ASN A 431 12.72 14.39 -17.18
C ASN A 431 13.81 13.46 -17.72
N LYS A 432 15.02 13.54 -17.18
CA LYS A 432 16.13 12.64 -17.56
C LYS A 432 15.84 11.18 -17.22
N GLN A 433 15.23 10.90 -16.07
CA GLN A 433 14.78 9.55 -15.73
C GLN A 433 13.76 9.04 -16.76
N LEU A 434 12.79 9.86 -17.15
CA LEU A 434 11.79 9.52 -18.16
C LEU A 434 12.40 9.25 -19.54
N GLU A 435 13.41 10.02 -19.95
CA GLU A 435 14.19 9.77 -21.17
C GLU A 435 14.89 8.42 -21.14
N ILE A 436 15.52 8.06 -20.01
CA ILE A 436 16.22 6.78 -19.83
C ILE A 436 15.25 5.60 -19.89
N VAL A 437 14.09 5.69 -19.24
CA VAL A 437 13.10 4.58 -19.20
C VAL A 437 12.25 4.45 -20.46
N ALA A 438 12.31 5.41 -21.39
CA ALA A 438 11.56 5.37 -22.64
C ALA A 438 12.23 4.53 -23.75
N ILE A 439 13.45 4.02 -23.53
CA ILE A 439 14.22 3.22 -24.49
C ILE A 439 13.85 1.73 -24.36
N GLU A 440 13.75 0.99 -25.48
CA GLU A 440 13.37 -0.45 -25.52
C GLU A 440 14.25 -1.36 -24.65
N ALA A 441 15.48 -0.95 -24.35
CA ALA A 441 16.39 -1.62 -23.40
C ALA A 441 16.65 -0.71 -22.20
N PHE A 442 15.81 -0.83 -21.17
CA PHE A 442 15.93 -0.11 -19.91
C PHE A 442 17.25 -0.45 -19.18
N ASP A 443 18.04 0.57 -18.83
CA ASP A 443 19.23 0.43 -17.96
C ASP A 443 18.94 1.04 -16.57
N PRO A 444 18.70 0.20 -15.53
CA PRO A 444 18.49 0.68 -14.17
C PRO A 444 19.73 1.35 -13.57
N GLU A 445 20.94 0.93 -13.95
CA GLU A 445 22.18 1.47 -13.37
C GLU A 445 22.40 2.93 -13.75
N ALA A 446 22.07 3.30 -14.99
CA ALA A 446 22.07 4.69 -15.43
C ALA A 446 21.15 5.59 -14.59
N VAL A 447 19.99 5.10 -14.15
CA VAL A 447 19.08 5.88 -13.31
C VAL A 447 19.62 6.04 -11.89
N PHE A 448 20.16 4.98 -11.27
CA PHE A 448 20.78 5.09 -9.95
C PHE A 448 21.98 6.04 -9.96
N LYS A 449 22.80 5.98 -11.00
CA LYS A 449 23.92 6.90 -11.19
C LYS A 449 23.44 8.35 -11.33
N LEU A 450 22.36 8.59 -12.08
CA LEU A 450 21.78 9.93 -12.21
C LEU A 450 21.23 10.46 -10.88
N ASN A 451 20.56 9.63 -10.07
CA ASN A 451 20.10 10.01 -8.73
C ASN A 451 21.27 10.44 -7.85
N LEU A 452 22.39 9.70 -7.91
CA LEU A 452 23.64 10.03 -7.21
C LEU A 452 24.22 11.37 -7.66
N GLU A 453 24.37 11.58 -8.96
CA GLU A 453 24.91 12.80 -9.56
C GLU A 453 24.06 14.04 -9.22
N MET A 454 22.76 13.86 -9.02
CA MET A 454 21.82 14.94 -8.71
C MET A 454 21.58 15.14 -7.20
N GLY A 455 22.24 14.36 -6.34
CA GLY A 455 22.16 14.50 -4.88
C GLY A 455 20.88 13.95 -4.24
N TYR A 456 20.18 13.03 -4.92
CA TYR A 456 18.94 12.39 -4.44
C TYR A 456 19.18 10.91 -4.09
N GLN A 457 20.10 10.67 -3.15
CA GLN A 457 20.29 9.36 -2.53
C GLN A 457 19.15 9.10 -1.55
N ASP A 458 18.42 8.01 -1.77
CA ASP A 458 17.42 7.52 -0.80
C ASP A 458 17.82 6.16 -0.21
N PHE A 459 19.04 5.68 -0.49
CA PHE A 459 19.65 4.43 -0.05
C PHE A 459 20.90 4.64 0.79
#